data_AF-A0A933DQ78-F1
#
_entry.id   AF-A0A933DQ78-F1
#
_cell.length_a   1.000
_cell.length_b   1.000
_cell.length_c   1.000
_cell.angle_alpha   90.00
_cell.angle_beta   90.00
_cell.angle_gamma   90.00
#
_symmetry.space_group_name_H-M   'P 1'
#
loop_
_entity.id
_entity.type
_entity.pdbx_description
1 polymer ?
#
loop_
_entity_poly.entity_id
_entity_poly.type
_entity_poly.pdbx_seq_one_letter_code
_entity_poly.pdbx_strand_id
1 'polypeptide(L)'
;MKSETKVCQNCKCEFTIEPDDFQFYEKIKVPPPTWCPECRLQRRLAFRNERSLYKRKCDLCRDDIIAVYSPDKPFTVYCPTCYYSDKWDSLAYGRDYDFSRPFFAQWRDLQLKVPRLSLFQQNVVNSPWVNYELDDKNCYLNVGGHKNEDSAYNQYVLRGKDCFDNYWTMDSQFAYESILSEKCYKIFYSTFCFDCRDTYFSFDCRDCSNIFGCTGLRHRQYHIFNEPVSKEKFQAFISENTSGSRAKLTAISEQAYKFWRSKPQRAVFIDQKSVNSRGNFLKESKNCRECVMAEKTEDSRYIFLTLQVKDSYDATSVWGAEQLYEVWGGSEQLSRIHFSMGVPRQGSDIEYSEFLLNCHNCFGCISLRNKNHVILNKQYTKNEYEILMVKILKHMAATPYLDKRERVYKYGEFFPPELSPYGYNETVANEYFPLDKKQVFEKGLNWNEYESETAYAFSDYAIPDDVKDVNDGILEKVLKSEASGKPYRIIPMELTFYRRFNLPIPRLTPFERHQKRLLFIAKHRKVQNRECGNCGRSIPSVYTKEEFPVVYCESCYNSEVV
;
A
#
# COMPACT_ATOMS: atom_id res chain seq x y z
N MET A 1 -27.13 -1.67 20.87
CA MET A 1 -28.41 -1.88 20.14
C MET A 1 -28.63 -3.37 19.88
N LYS A 2 -29.59 -3.80 19.06
CA LYS A 2 -29.53 -5.14 18.41
C LYS A 2 -28.68 -5.03 17.14
N SER A 3 -28.24 -6.15 16.57
CA SER A 3 -27.63 -6.17 15.24
C SER A 3 -28.64 -5.77 14.16
N GLU A 4 -28.16 -5.12 13.10
CA GLU A 4 -28.98 -4.67 11.96
C GLU A 4 -28.36 -5.19 10.66
N THR A 5 -29.14 -5.88 9.82
CA THR A 5 -28.69 -6.29 8.47
C THR A 5 -29.07 -5.20 7.47
N LYS A 6 -28.11 -4.71 6.70
CA LYS A 6 -28.31 -3.66 5.68
C LYS A 6 -27.93 -4.14 4.29
N VAL A 7 -28.66 -3.67 3.29
CA VAL A 7 -28.32 -3.82 1.88
C VAL A 7 -27.28 -2.76 1.50
N CYS A 8 -26.12 -3.19 0.99
CA CYS A 8 -25.07 -2.30 0.51
C CYS A 8 -25.56 -1.47 -0.69
N GLN A 9 -25.48 -0.15 -0.60
CA GLN A 9 -25.88 0.77 -1.67
C GLN A 9 -25.18 0.47 -3.00
N ASN A 10 -23.91 0.02 -2.99
CA ASN A 10 -23.11 -0.21 -4.18
C ASN A 10 -23.28 -1.60 -4.83
N CYS A 11 -23.05 -2.68 -4.06
CA CYS A 11 -23.09 -4.06 -4.59
C CYS A 11 -24.42 -4.78 -4.37
N LYS A 12 -25.36 -4.20 -3.61
CA LYS A 12 -26.65 -4.78 -3.22
C LYS A 12 -26.58 -6.08 -2.39
N CYS A 13 -25.39 -6.55 -2.01
CA CYS A 13 -25.23 -7.61 -1.01
C CYS A 13 -25.60 -7.10 0.39
N GLU A 14 -26.06 -8.00 1.24
CA GLU A 14 -26.30 -7.73 2.66
C GLU A 14 -24.98 -7.64 3.45
N PHE A 15 -24.98 -6.84 4.52
CA PHE A 15 -23.93 -6.79 5.53
C PHE A 15 -24.50 -6.46 6.91
N THR A 16 -23.96 -7.06 7.96
CA THR A 16 -24.38 -6.82 9.35
C THR A 16 -23.63 -5.63 9.95
N ILE A 17 -24.36 -4.81 10.70
CA ILE A 17 -23.80 -3.86 11.67
C ILE A 17 -24.10 -4.42 13.06
N GLU A 18 -23.06 -4.65 13.86
CA GLU A 18 -23.17 -5.30 15.17
C GLU A 18 -23.51 -4.28 16.30
N PRO A 19 -24.04 -4.73 17.45
CA PRO A 19 -24.37 -3.87 18.59
C PRO A 19 -23.27 -2.90 19.04
N ASP A 20 -22.00 -3.30 18.89
CA ASP A 20 -20.81 -2.54 19.29
C ASP A 20 -20.39 -1.53 18.20
N ASP A 21 -20.68 -1.83 16.94
CA ASP A 21 -20.42 -0.93 15.81
C ASP A 21 -21.31 0.32 15.95
N PHE A 22 -22.57 0.16 16.37
CA PHE A 22 -23.46 1.28 16.69
C PHE A 22 -22.94 2.15 17.84
N GLN A 23 -22.41 1.54 18.90
CA GLN A 23 -21.80 2.28 20.01
C GLN A 23 -20.59 3.11 19.54
N PHE A 24 -19.81 2.59 18.58
CA PHE A 24 -18.71 3.34 17.97
C PHE A 24 -19.20 4.55 17.16
N TYR A 25 -20.20 4.39 16.27
CA TYR A 25 -20.73 5.52 15.48
C TYR A 25 -21.40 6.59 16.36
N GLU A 26 -22.08 6.19 17.44
CA GLU A 26 -22.66 7.10 18.43
C GLU A 26 -21.58 7.87 19.23
N LYS A 27 -20.55 7.18 19.72
CA LYS A 27 -19.38 7.74 20.43
C LYS A 27 -18.67 8.86 19.65
N ILE A 28 -18.62 8.74 18.31
CA ILE A 28 -17.97 9.71 17.41
C ILE A 28 -18.95 10.67 16.71
N LYS A 29 -20.26 10.54 16.97
CA LYS A 29 -21.34 11.40 16.44
C LYS A 29 -21.50 11.42 14.91
N VAL A 30 -21.28 10.29 14.24
CA VAL A 30 -21.47 10.13 12.78
C VAL A 30 -22.56 9.10 12.46
N PRO A 31 -23.20 9.15 11.29
CA PRO A 31 -24.13 8.09 10.89
C PRO A 31 -23.40 6.78 10.52
N PRO A 32 -24.06 5.62 10.69
CA PRO A 32 -23.52 4.32 10.27
C PRO A 32 -23.48 4.15 8.74
N PRO A 33 -22.66 3.21 8.21
CA PRO A 33 -22.50 2.94 6.78
C PRO A 33 -23.80 2.66 6.01
N THR A 34 -23.84 3.13 4.75
CA THR A 34 -24.69 2.54 3.69
C THR A 34 -23.93 1.62 2.72
N TRP A 35 -22.59 1.54 2.83
CA TRP A 35 -21.70 0.73 2.01
C TRP A 35 -21.06 -0.40 2.83
N CYS A 36 -20.99 -1.62 2.27
CA CYS A 36 -20.29 -2.74 2.90
C CYS A 36 -18.75 -2.57 2.84
N PRO A 37 -18.00 -3.23 3.73
CA PRO A 37 -16.57 -2.99 3.93
C PRO A 37 -15.69 -3.13 2.68
N GLU A 38 -15.92 -4.15 1.84
CA GLU A 38 -15.15 -4.34 0.60
C GLU A 38 -15.38 -3.18 -0.39
N CYS A 39 -16.63 -2.73 -0.52
CA CYS A 39 -16.97 -1.57 -1.35
C CYS A 39 -16.41 -0.25 -0.78
N ARG A 40 -16.32 -0.11 0.54
CA ARG A 40 -15.65 1.02 1.21
C ARG A 40 -14.15 1.03 0.90
N LEU A 41 -13.46 -0.11 1.06
CA LEU A 41 -12.03 -0.24 0.75
C LEU A 41 -11.75 0.04 -0.74
N GLN A 42 -12.54 -0.53 -1.66
CA GLN A 42 -12.43 -0.26 -3.09
C GLN A 42 -12.66 1.23 -3.42
N ARG A 43 -13.65 1.87 -2.78
CA ARG A 43 -13.94 3.31 -2.91
C ARG A 43 -12.75 4.17 -2.49
N ARG A 44 -12.08 3.87 -1.36
CA ARG A 44 -10.88 4.63 -0.92
C ARG A 44 -9.68 4.40 -1.83
N LEU A 45 -9.41 3.15 -2.22
CA LEU A 45 -8.27 2.83 -3.08
C LEU A 45 -8.39 3.44 -4.50
N ALA A 46 -9.60 3.72 -4.97
CA ALA A 46 -9.85 4.34 -6.29
C ALA A 46 -9.38 5.81 -6.39
N PHE A 47 -8.90 6.40 -5.29
CA PHE A 47 -8.26 7.73 -5.24
C PHE A 47 -6.75 7.64 -4.91
N ARG A 48 -6.15 6.44 -4.94
CA ARG A 48 -4.70 6.27 -4.73
C ARG A 48 -4.03 5.80 -6.01
N ASN A 49 -3.24 6.68 -6.63
CA ASN A 49 -2.29 6.33 -7.67
C ASN A 49 -0.87 6.39 -7.10
N GLU A 50 -0.23 5.22 -6.96
CA GLU A 50 1.16 5.11 -6.51
C GLU A 50 2.17 5.11 -7.67
N ARG A 51 1.85 4.36 -8.74
CA ARG A 51 2.83 3.84 -9.72
C ARG A 51 2.48 4.13 -11.18
N SER A 52 1.30 4.67 -11.48
CA SER A 52 0.93 5.11 -12.83
C SER A 52 1.46 6.52 -13.05
N LEU A 53 2.72 6.60 -13.51
CA LEU A 53 3.48 7.84 -13.60
C LEU A 53 3.58 8.35 -15.04
N TYR A 54 3.39 9.66 -15.22
CA TYR A 54 3.34 10.31 -16.52
C TYR A 54 4.37 11.44 -16.61
N LYS A 55 4.99 11.58 -17.79
CA LYS A 55 5.71 12.82 -18.15
C LYS A 55 4.69 13.88 -18.53
N ARG A 56 4.78 15.06 -17.93
CA ARG A 56 4.07 16.29 -18.35
C ARG A 56 4.91 17.52 -18.04
N LYS A 57 4.47 18.70 -18.44
CA LYS A 57 5.08 19.95 -17.98
C LYS A 57 4.46 20.41 -16.66
N CYS A 58 5.27 21.08 -15.84
CA CYS A 58 4.80 21.81 -14.66
C CYS A 58 4.02 23.04 -15.14
N ASP A 59 2.79 23.22 -14.65
CA ASP A 59 1.95 24.32 -15.14
C ASP A 59 2.39 25.71 -14.65
N LEU A 60 3.26 25.79 -13.63
CA LEU A 60 3.84 27.05 -13.16
C LEU A 60 5.19 27.39 -13.81
N CYS A 61 6.19 26.49 -13.78
CA CYS A 61 7.53 26.77 -14.31
C CYS A 61 7.80 26.24 -15.73
N ARG A 62 6.89 25.43 -16.30
CA ARG A 62 7.00 24.81 -17.65
C ARG A 62 8.13 23.79 -17.84
N ASP A 63 8.93 23.53 -16.80
CA ASP A 63 9.88 22.42 -16.73
C ASP A 63 9.18 21.06 -16.95
N ASP A 64 9.90 20.08 -17.48
CA ASP A 64 9.42 18.71 -17.64
C ASP A 64 9.48 17.95 -16.31
N ILE A 65 8.38 17.30 -15.95
CA ILE A 65 8.17 16.66 -14.65
C ILE A 65 7.51 15.28 -14.78
N ILE A 66 7.63 14.51 -13.70
CA ILE A 66 6.86 13.30 -13.48
C ILE A 66 5.67 13.62 -12.57
N ALA A 67 4.50 13.05 -12.87
CA ALA A 67 3.28 13.25 -12.10
C ALA A 67 2.40 11.98 -12.05
N VAL A 68 1.55 11.87 -11.04
CA VAL A 68 0.45 10.87 -10.96
C VAL A 68 -0.77 11.22 -11.82
N TYR A 69 -0.73 12.32 -12.57
CA TYR A 69 -1.82 12.76 -13.45
C TYR A 69 -1.32 12.80 -14.90
N SER A 70 -2.01 12.09 -15.79
CA SER A 70 -1.71 12.11 -17.22
C SER A 70 -1.92 13.51 -17.86
N PRO A 71 -1.30 13.81 -19.01
CA PRO A 71 -1.38 15.12 -19.66
C PRO A 71 -2.80 15.56 -20.08
N ASP A 72 -3.69 14.61 -20.34
CA ASP A 72 -5.10 14.82 -20.70
C ASP A 72 -5.99 15.22 -19.50
N LYS A 73 -5.55 15.00 -18.25
CA LYS A 73 -6.35 15.36 -17.08
C LYS A 73 -6.52 16.88 -17.02
N PRO A 74 -7.74 17.40 -16.73
CA PRO A 74 -8.06 18.85 -16.75
C PRO A 74 -7.49 19.63 -15.54
N PHE A 75 -6.46 19.12 -14.88
CA PHE A 75 -5.88 19.71 -13.67
C PHE A 75 -4.62 20.50 -13.98
N THR A 76 -4.50 21.67 -13.35
CA THR A 76 -3.23 22.38 -13.14
C THR A 76 -2.33 21.57 -12.21
N VAL A 77 -1.13 21.19 -12.64
CA VAL A 77 -0.20 20.36 -11.85
C VAL A 77 1.15 21.04 -11.71
N TYR A 78 1.60 21.19 -10.46
CA TYR A 78 2.86 21.85 -10.10
C TYR A 78 3.91 20.84 -9.64
N CYS A 79 5.17 21.09 -10.02
CA CYS A 79 6.33 20.40 -9.47
C CYS A 79 6.46 20.70 -7.95
N PRO A 80 7.10 19.84 -7.14
CA PRO A 80 7.20 20.05 -5.70
C PRO A 80 7.83 21.39 -5.32
N THR A 81 8.86 21.82 -6.06
CA THR A 81 9.53 23.13 -5.88
C THR A 81 8.59 24.31 -6.11
N CYS A 82 7.68 24.22 -7.09
CA CYS A 82 6.68 25.26 -7.35
C CYS A 82 5.53 25.21 -6.33
N TYR A 83 5.02 24.01 -6.05
CA TYR A 83 3.91 23.79 -5.13
C TYR A 83 4.24 24.26 -3.69
N TYR A 84 5.48 24.10 -3.23
CA TYR A 84 5.94 24.60 -1.92
C TYR A 84 6.57 26.01 -1.95
N SER A 85 6.38 26.79 -3.03
CA SER A 85 6.88 28.17 -3.12
C SER A 85 5.76 29.20 -3.04
N ASP A 86 6.07 30.40 -2.53
CA ASP A 86 5.14 31.53 -2.38
C ASP A 86 4.69 32.18 -3.71
N LYS A 87 4.92 31.49 -4.85
CA LYS A 87 4.51 31.92 -6.19
C LYS A 87 3.01 31.75 -6.46
N TRP A 88 2.27 31.13 -5.55
CA TRP A 88 0.83 30.95 -5.61
C TRP A 88 0.26 30.92 -4.19
N ASP A 89 -0.98 31.40 -4.03
CA ASP A 89 -1.77 31.20 -2.80
C ASP A 89 -2.99 30.33 -3.12
N SER A 90 -3.35 29.49 -2.18
CA SER A 90 -4.47 28.57 -2.24
C SER A 90 -5.78 29.20 -1.71
N LEU A 91 -5.69 30.25 -0.86
CA LEU A 91 -6.87 31.06 -0.50
C LEU A 91 -7.40 31.90 -1.67
N ALA A 92 -6.57 32.19 -2.68
CA ALA A 92 -6.98 32.88 -3.91
C ALA A 92 -8.03 32.10 -4.74
N TYR A 93 -8.26 30.84 -4.42
CA TYR A 93 -9.29 29.98 -5.03
C TYR A 93 -10.55 29.84 -4.15
N GLY A 94 -10.58 30.49 -2.98
CA GLY A 94 -11.62 30.39 -1.97
C GLY A 94 -12.99 30.86 -2.44
N ARG A 95 -14.05 30.18 -1.98
CA ARG A 95 -15.44 30.45 -2.38
C ARG A 95 -16.39 30.43 -1.19
N ASP A 96 -17.49 31.17 -1.31
CA ASP A 96 -18.63 31.03 -0.42
C ASP A 96 -19.41 29.73 -0.72
N TYR A 97 -20.05 29.19 0.32
CA TYR A 97 -20.84 27.97 0.22
C TYR A 97 -22.22 28.26 -0.40
N ASP A 98 -22.53 27.55 -1.48
CA ASP A 98 -23.80 27.68 -2.21
C ASP A 98 -24.86 26.72 -1.64
N PHE A 99 -25.90 27.27 -1.00
CA PHE A 99 -27.01 26.48 -0.43
C PHE A 99 -28.05 26.03 -1.48
N SER A 100 -27.83 26.26 -2.77
CA SER A 100 -28.67 25.74 -3.86
C SER A 100 -28.12 24.48 -4.54
N ARG A 101 -26.88 24.06 -4.23
CA ARG A 101 -26.17 22.96 -4.93
C ARG A 101 -25.57 21.94 -3.95
N PRO A 102 -25.65 20.62 -4.22
CA PRO A 102 -25.04 19.59 -3.36
C PRO A 102 -23.54 19.82 -3.13
N PHE A 103 -23.07 19.58 -1.90
CA PHE A 103 -21.68 19.86 -1.48
C PHE A 103 -20.61 19.27 -2.43
N PHE A 104 -20.74 17.98 -2.78
CA PHE A 104 -19.74 17.30 -3.62
C PHE A 104 -19.62 17.88 -5.04
N ALA A 105 -20.66 18.54 -5.56
CA ALA A 105 -20.58 19.28 -6.82
C ALA A 105 -19.74 20.56 -6.67
N GLN A 106 -19.96 21.34 -5.60
CA GLN A 106 -19.16 22.52 -5.28
C GLN A 106 -17.69 22.15 -5.03
N TRP A 107 -17.45 21.03 -4.35
CA TRP A 107 -16.11 20.49 -4.12
C TRP A 107 -15.42 20.10 -5.43
N ARG A 108 -16.13 19.45 -6.37
CA ARG A 108 -15.59 19.14 -7.70
C ARG A 108 -15.23 20.41 -8.50
N ASP A 109 -16.05 21.46 -8.41
CA ASP A 109 -15.75 22.75 -9.04
C ASP A 109 -14.50 23.44 -8.46
N LEU A 110 -14.14 23.15 -7.19
CA LEU A 110 -12.89 23.58 -6.56
C LEU A 110 -11.73 22.67 -6.99
N GLN A 111 -11.94 21.35 -6.98
CA GLN A 111 -10.98 20.30 -7.36
C GLN A 111 -10.43 20.46 -8.78
N LEU A 112 -11.23 21.00 -9.70
CA LEU A 112 -10.87 21.30 -11.09
C LEU A 112 -10.13 22.64 -11.28
N LYS A 113 -9.93 23.44 -10.22
CA LYS A 113 -9.32 24.78 -10.31
C LYS A 113 -8.10 24.97 -9.42
N VAL A 114 -8.05 24.37 -8.23
CA VAL A 114 -6.88 24.48 -7.35
C VAL A 114 -5.71 23.66 -7.91
N PRO A 115 -4.48 24.22 -7.98
CA PRO A 115 -3.29 23.49 -8.41
C PRO A 115 -2.97 22.26 -7.54
N ARG A 116 -2.52 21.19 -8.20
CA ARG A 116 -2.17 19.90 -7.57
C ARG A 116 -0.66 19.69 -7.49
N LEU A 117 -0.19 19.06 -6.42
CA LEU A 117 1.18 18.56 -6.33
C LEU A 117 1.38 17.33 -7.24
N SER A 118 2.45 17.32 -8.05
CA SER A 118 2.71 16.27 -9.05
C SER A 118 3.06 14.90 -8.47
N LEU A 119 3.92 14.85 -7.44
CA LEU A 119 4.31 13.68 -6.66
C LEU A 119 4.40 14.09 -5.19
N PHE A 120 3.87 13.28 -4.26
CA PHE A 120 3.99 13.63 -2.84
C PHE A 120 5.38 13.26 -2.33
N GLN A 121 6.27 14.27 -2.28
CA GLN A 121 7.61 14.15 -1.73
C GLN A 121 7.99 15.36 -0.89
N GLN A 122 8.85 15.18 0.12
CA GLN A 122 9.48 16.27 0.88
C GLN A 122 10.88 15.87 1.38
N ASN A 123 11.80 16.83 1.47
CA ASN A 123 13.18 16.66 1.95
C ASN A 123 13.99 15.60 1.16
N VAL A 124 13.69 15.41 -0.13
CA VAL A 124 14.32 14.38 -0.95
C VAL A 124 15.57 14.86 -1.68
N VAL A 125 16.60 14.01 -1.76
CA VAL A 125 17.90 14.30 -2.40
C VAL A 125 18.20 13.26 -3.47
N ASN A 126 18.43 13.69 -4.72
CA ASN A 126 18.69 12.81 -5.88
C ASN A 126 17.60 11.75 -6.18
N SER A 127 16.37 11.94 -5.67
CA SER A 127 15.29 10.96 -5.74
C SER A 127 14.05 11.44 -6.53
N PRO A 128 14.15 11.96 -7.77
CA PRO A 128 13.02 12.67 -8.43
C PRO A 128 11.88 11.76 -8.95
N TRP A 129 11.91 10.46 -8.63
CA TRP A 129 10.93 9.45 -9.06
C TRP A 129 10.20 8.78 -7.88
N VAL A 130 10.32 9.32 -6.67
CA VAL A 130 9.66 8.77 -5.48
C VAL A 130 8.27 9.36 -5.27
N ASN A 131 7.37 8.61 -4.65
CA ASN A 131 6.00 9.05 -4.45
C ASN A 131 5.45 8.57 -3.10
N TYR A 132 4.77 9.48 -2.38
CA TYR A 132 4.43 9.32 -0.96
C TYR A 132 5.65 9.15 -0.04
N GLU A 133 6.78 9.76 -0.37
CA GLU A 133 8.05 9.61 0.37
C GLU A 133 8.52 10.87 1.09
N LEU A 134 9.26 10.69 2.19
CA LEU A 134 9.76 11.76 3.04
C LEU A 134 11.18 11.45 3.50
N ASP A 135 12.05 12.47 3.47
CA ASP A 135 13.41 12.40 4.03
C ASP A 135 14.33 11.35 3.31
N ASP A 136 14.06 11.08 2.02
CA ASP A 136 14.68 10.05 1.16
C ASP A 136 15.89 10.53 0.33
N LYS A 137 16.93 9.70 0.16
CA LYS A 137 18.17 10.02 -0.57
C LYS A 137 18.57 8.95 -1.58
N ASN A 138 18.98 9.35 -2.79
CA ASN A 138 19.44 8.47 -3.87
C ASN A 138 18.45 7.31 -4.19
N CYS A 139 17.14 7.55 -4.09
CA CYS A 139 16.10 6.54 -4.20
C CYS A 139 15.32 6.61 -5.53
N TYR A 140 14.93 5.45 -6.07
CA TYR A 140 14.30 5.36 -7.40
C TYR A 140 13.03 4.49 -7.42
N LEU A 141 11.89 5.08 -7.81
CA LEU A 141 10.57 4.43 -7.89
C LEU A 141 10.13 3.71 -6.59
N ASN A 142 10.61 4.19 -5.45
CA ASN A 142 10.14 3.84 -4.11
C ASN A 142 8.79 4.49 -3.80
N VAL A 143 7.99 3.81 -2.98
CA VAL A 143 6.68 4.29 -2.52
C VAL A 143 6.51 4.05 -1.01
N GLY A 144 6.31 5.14 -0.26
CA GLY A 144 5.79 5.14 1.12
C GLY A 144 6.73 4.79 2.29
N GLY A 145 7.96 4.32 2.08
CA GLY A 145 8.85 3.79 3.12
C GLY A 145 9.37 4.78 4.16
N HIS A 146 9.70 6.00 3.74
CA HIS A 146 10.34 7.11 4.46
C HIS A 146 11.77 6.84 4.93
N LYS A 147 12.61 7.90 4.90
CA LYS A 147 13.98 7.94 5.43
C LYS A 147 14.94 6.93 4.78
N ASN A 148 14.71 6.55 3.52
CA ASN A 148 15.54 5.58 2.79
C ASN A 148 16.78 6.21 2.16
N GLU A 149 17.84 5.40 2.02
CA GLU A 149 19.06 5.75 1.32
C GLU A 149 19.46 4.63 0.34
N ASP A 150 19.98 5.00 -0.84
CA ASP A 150 20.55 4.11 -1.87
C ASP A 150 19.70 2.84 -2.15
N SER A 151 18.49 3.01 -2.71
CA SER A 151 17.48 1.95 -2.76
C SER A 151 16.47 2.14 -3.90
N ALA A 152 15.95 1.05 -4.50
CA ALA A 152 14.98 1.15 -5.61
C ALA A 152 13.86 0.08 -5.60
N TYR A 153 12.72 0.46 -6.17
CA TYR A 153 11.52 -0.36 -6.41
C TYR A 153 10.86 -0.97 -5.17
N ASN A 154 11.04 -0.38 -3.98
CA ASN A 154 10.45 -0.88 -2.73
C ASN A 154 9.09 -0.23 -2.41
N GLN A 155 8.38 -0.88 -1.47
CA GLN A 155 7.22 -0.38 -0.72
C GLN A 155 6.90 -1.42 0.35
N TYR A 156 7.52 -1.46 1.52
CA TYR A 156 8.16 -0.37 2.26
C TYR A 156 9.52 -0.80 2.88
N VAL A 157 10.46 0.13 3.06
CA VAL A 157 11.70 -0.05 3.84
C VAL A 157 11.89 1.19 4.72
N LEU A 158 12.46 1.07 5.93
CA LEU A 158 12.46 2.16 6.93
C LEU A 158 13.83 2.69 7.39
N ARG A 159 14.94 2.07 6.99
CA ARG A 159 16.26 2.69 6.71
C ARG A 159 17.17 1.73 5.92
N GLY A 160 16.89 1.60 4.62
CA GLY A 160 17.64 0.71 3.73
C GLY A 160 19.02 1.24 3.31
N LYS A 161 19.83 0.33 2.75
CA LYS A 161 20.96 0.59 1.84
C LYS A 161 21.17 -0.66 0.98
N ASP A 162 21.17 -0.50 -0.35
CA ASP A 162 21.26 -1.59 -1.32
C ASP A 162 20.16 -2.68 -1.18
N CYS A 163 18.91 -2.29 -0.92
CA CYS A 163 17.75 -3.20 -0.88
C CYS A 163 16.86 -3.01 -2.12
N PHE A 164 16.44 -4.10 -2.75
CA PHE A 164 15.72 -4.06 -4.05
C PHE A 164 14.54 -5.04 -4.09
N ASP A 165 13.42 -4.61 -4.67
CA ASP A 165 12.25 -5.48 -4.92
C ASP A 165 11.56 -6.08 -3.67
N ASN A 166 11.31 -5.30 -2.59
CA ASN A 166 10.68 -5.78 -1.34
C ASN A 166 9.33 -5.09 -1.01
N TYR A 167 8.50 -5.73 -0.16
CA TYR A 167 7.13 -5.26 0.20
C TYR A 167 6.84 -4.92 1.69
N TRP A 168 7.65 -5.36 2.66
CA TRP A 168 7.89 -4.58 3.91
C TRP A 168 9.14 -5.16 4.58
N THR A 169 10.12 -4.31 4.90
CA THR A 169 11.41 -4.69 5.51
C THR A 169 11.91 -3.53 6.37
N MET A 170 11.60 -3.51 7.66
CA MET A 170 11.73 -2.27 8.47
C MET A 170 13.19 -1.85 8.71
N ASP A 171 13.98 -2.70 9.39
CA ASP A 171 15.43 -2.56 9.55
C ASP A 171 16.10 -3.75 8.88
N SER A 172 16.54 -3.65 7.63
CA SER A 172 17.21 -4.77 6.93
C SER A 172 18.11 -4.31 5.79
N GLN A 173 19.19 -5.06 5.56
CA GLN A 173 20.22 -4.75 4.56
C GLN A 173 20.39 -5.93 3.59
N PHE A 174 20.57 -5.62 2.31
CA PHE A 174 20.68 -6.62 1.23
C PHE A 174 19.49 -7.59 1.21
N ALA A 175 18.28 -7.05 1.18
CA ALA A 175 17.05 -7.82 0.97
C ALA A 175 16.67 -7.84 -0.53
N TYR A 176 16.42 -9.04 -1.08
CA TYR A 176 15.99 -9.23 -2.48
C TYR A 176 14.88 -10.27 -2.63
N GLU A 177 13.85 -9.95 -3.41
CA GLU A 177 12.65 -10.77 -3.66
C GLU A 177 12.12 -11.44 -2.37
N SER A 178 12.17 -10.69 -1.26
CA SER A 178 11.84 -11.18 0.07
C SER A 178 10.58 -10.50 0.61
N ILE A 179 9.77 -11.27 1.33
CA ILE A 179 8.42 -10.89 1.72
C ILE A 179 8.31 -10.91 3.24
N LEU A 180 7.91 -9.77 3.81
CA LEU A 180 7.51 -9.60 5.22
C LEU A 180 8.52 -10.23 6.19
N SER A 181 9.75 -9.78 6.06
CA SER A 181 10.89 -10.22 6.85
C SER A 181 11.52 -9.01 7.52
N GLU A 182 11.94 -9.12 8.77
CA GLU A 182 12.36 -7.97 9.61
C GLU A 182 13.71 -8.24 10.28
N LYS A 183 14.50 -7.20 10.54
CA LYS A 183 15.78 -7.26 11.27
C LYS A 183 16.81 -8.20 10.62
N CYS A 184 16.72 -8.38 9.31
CA CYS A 184 17.53 -9.34 8.56
C CYS A 184 18.74 -8.71 7.87
N TYR A 185 19.81 -9.48 7.72
CA TYR A 185 21.02 -9.10 6.97
C TYR A 185 21.32 -10.13 5.87
N LYS A 186 21.32 -9.71 4.61
CA LYS A 186 21.55 -10.57 3.44
C LYS A 186 20.55 -11.73 3.38
N ILE A 187 19.35 -11.38 2.92
CA ILE A 187 18.18 -12.26 2.85
C ILE A 187 17.61 -12.27 1.42
N PHE A 188 17.61 -13.43 0.78
CA PHE A 188 17.20 -13.60 -0.62
C PHE A 188 16.09 -14.64 -0.77
N TYR A 189 15.07 -14.31 -1.58
CA TYR A 189 13.95 -15.21 -1.94
C TYR A 189 13.25 -15.86 -0.75
N SER A 190 13.20 -15.16 0.39
CA SER A 190 12.76 -15.72 1.68
C SER A 190 11.53 -14.97 2.21
N THR A 191 10.71 -15.68 2.98
CA THR A 191 9.36 -15.22 3.36
C THR A 191 9.16 -15.43 4.86
N PHE A 192 8.74 -14.39 5.58
CA PHE A 192 8.50 -14.45 7.03
C PHE A 192 9.75 -14.78 7.88
N CYS A 193 10.93 -14.31 7.49
CA CYS A 193 12.13 -14.47 8.32
C CYS A 193 12.34 -13.26 9.25
N PHE A 194 12.62 -13.51 10.53
CA PHE A 194 12.79 -12.47 11.54
C PHE A 194 14.14 -12.62 12.23
N ASP A 195 14.88 -11.52 12.38
CA ASP A 195 16.19 -11.47 13.04
C ASP A 195 17.23 -12.47 12.43
N CYS A 196 17.15 -12.71 11.11
CA CYS A 196 17.96 -13.72 10.40
C CYS A 196 19.12 -13.12 9.59
N ARG A 197 20.23 -13.85 9.41
CA ARG A 197 21.36 -13.44 8.55
C ARG A 197 21.89 -14.53 7.62
N ASP A 198 22.35 -14.16 6.43
CA ASP A 198 22.82 -15.10 5.40
C ASP A 198 21.78 -16.21 5.15
N THR A 199 20.59 -15.77 4.71
CA THR A 199 19.38 -16.57 4.61
C THR A 199 18.88 -16.63 3.17
N TYR A 200 18.69 -17.83 2.65
CA TYR A 200 18.35 -18.08 1.25
C TYR A 200 17.17 -19.04 1.17
N PHE A 201 16.18 -18.72 0.33
CA PHE A 201 15.01 -19.58 0.07
C PHE A 201 14.39 -20.20 1.32
N SER A 202 14.21 -19.42 2.39
CA SER A 202 13.71 -19.91 3.68
C SER A 202 12.35 -19.32 4.06
N PHE A 203 11.59 -20.02 4.91
CA PHE A 203 10.19 -19.75 5.20
C PHE A 203 9.87 -19.80 6.71
N ASP A 204 9.23 -18.77 7.27
CA ASP A 204 8.93 -18.63 8.70
C ASP A 204 10.08 -19.09 9.62
N CYS A 205 11.23 -18.43 9.54
CA CYS A 205 12.43 -18.73 10.34
C CYS A 205 12.75 -17.56 11.28
N ARG A 206 13.25 -17.81 12.49
CA ARG A 206 13.51 -16.76 13.48
C ARG A 206 14.86 -16.93 14.17
N ASP A 207 15.61 -15.85 14.34
CA ASP A 207 16.95 -15.82 14.96
C ASP A 207 17.86 -16.93 14.39
N CYS A 208 17.99 -16.97 13.06
CA CYS A 208 18.75 -18.00 12.36
C CYS A 208 19.90 -17.41 11.55
N SER A 209 20.99 -18.17 11.39
CA SER A 209 22.11 -17.70 10.55
C SER A 209 22.79 -18.76 9.70
N ASN A 210 23.10 -18.42 8.44
CA ASN A 210 23.64 -19.39 7.46
C ASN A 210 22.62 -20.53 7.27
N ILE A 211 21.46 -20.21 6.67
CA ILE A 211 20.40 -21.19 6.39
C ILE A 211 19.97 -21.16 4.92
N PHE A 212 19.70 -22.35 4.36
CA PHE A 212 19.27 -22.51 2.97
C PHE A 212 18.07 -23.45 2.87
N GLY A 213 17.00 -23.02 2.20
CA GLY A 213 15.86 -23.90 1.91
C GLY A 213 14.99 -24.24 3.14
N CYS A 214 15.29 -23.67 4.31
CA CYS A 214 14.72 -24.10 5.59
C CYS A 214 13.30 -23.58 5.81
N THR A 215 12.54 -24.24 6.68
CA THR A 215 11.21 -23.81 7.11
C THR A 215 11.00 -24.03 8.60
N GLY A 216 10.43 -23.05 9.31
CA GLY A 216 10.07 -23.20 10.74
C GLY A 216 11.24 -23.19 11.75
N LEU A 217 12.49 -22.97 11.33
CA LEU A 217 13.65 -23.02 12.25
C LEU A 217 13.67 -21.86 13.26
N ARG A 218 14.24 -22.11 14.45
CA ARG A 218 14.39 -21.20 15.58
C ARG A 218 15.79 -21.29 16.20
N HIS A 219 16.51 -20.18 16.33
CA HIS A 219 17.81 -20.15 17.05
C HIS A 219 18.90 -21.09 16.47
N ARG A 220 18.86 -21.38 15.16
CA ARG A 220 19.76 -22.35 14.47
C ARG A 220 20.79 -21.70 13.54
N GLN A 221 21.88 -22.42 13.29
CA GLN A 221 22.91 -22.00 12.33
C GLN A 221 23.49 -23.17 11.52
N TYR A 222 23.91 -22.88 10.29
CA TYR A 222 24.44 -23.85 9.31
C TYR A 222 23.48 -25.02 9.07
N HIS A 223 22.31 -24.73 8.49
CA HIS A 223 21.30 -25.76 8.13
C HIS A 223 20.91 -25.65 6.66
N ILE A 224 20.65 -26.80 6.02
CA ILE A 224 20.22 -26.91 4.63
C ILE A 224 18.99 -27.83 4.60
N PHE A 225 17.83 -27.32 4.15
CA PHE A 225 16.54 -28.02 4.21
C PHE A 225 16.24 -28.60 5.62
N ASN A 226 16.43 -27.77 6.64
CA ASN A 226 16.37 -28.07 8.08
C ASN A 226 17.44 -29.04 8.63
N GLU A 227 18.25 -29.70 7.79
CA GLU A 227 19.29 -30.62 8.28
C GLU A 227 20.57 -29.86 8.71
N PRO A 228 21.17 -30.17 9.87
CA PRO A 228 22.38 -29.52 10.36
C PRO A 228 23.62 -29.95 9.56
N VAL A 229 24.45 -28.98 9.17
CA VAL A 229 25.70 -29.21 8.42
C VAL A 229 26.89 -28.50 9.05
N SER A 230 28.11 -28.92 8.69
CA SER A 230 29.30 -28.16 9.05
C SER A 230 29.38 -26.86 8.25
N LYS A 231 30.12 -25.87 8.76
CA LYS A 231 30.32 -24.58 8.10
C LYS A 231 30.92 -24.74 6.69
N GLU A 232 31.84 -25.68 6.53
CA GLU A 232 32.56 -25.97 5.28
C GLU A 232 31.60 -26.58 4.25
N LYS A 233 30.73 -27.51 4.69
CA LYS A 233 29.64 -28.05 3.85
C LYS A 233 28.65 -26.97 3.43
N PHE A 234 28.29 -26.06 4.34
CA PHE A 234 27.41 -24.93 4.02
C PHE A 234 28.06 -23.98 2.99
N GLN A 235 29.33 -23.62 3.18
CA GLN A 235 30.07 -22.76 2.26
C GLN A 235 30.22 -23.38 0.87
N ALA A 236 30.54 -24.68 0.80
CA ALA A 236 30.58 -25.41 -0.47
C ALA A 236 29.21 -25.43 -1.18
N PHE A 237 28.14 -25.77 -0.44
CA PHE A 237 26.79 -25.80 -0.99
C PHE A 237 26.36 -24.43 -1.53
N ILE A 238 26.60 -23.34 -0.79
CA ILE A 238 26.30 -21.97 -1.26
C ILE A 238 27.11 -21.63 -2.52
N SER A 239 28.39 -22.00 -2.56
CA SER A 239 29.25 -21.75 -3.73
C SER A 239 28.84 -22.52 -5.00
N GLU A 240 28.11 -23.64 -4.85
CA GLU A 240 27.62 -24.46 -5.96
C GLU A 240 26.20 -24.07 -6.41
N ASN A 241 25.34 -23.73 -5.45
CA ASN A 241 23.89 -23.59 -5.63
C ASN A 241 23.42 -22.12 -5.69
N THR A 242 24.21 -21.14 -5.24
CA THR A 242 23.95 -19.72 -5.52
C THR A 242 24.70 -19.30 -6.77
N SER A 243 23.97 -18.80 -7.78
CA SER A 243 24.50 -18.52 -9.11
C SER A 243 23.68 -17.44 -9.79
N GLY A 244 24.37 -16.59 -10.56
CA GLY A 244 23.74 -15.61 -11.44
C GLY A 244 22.93 -16.24 -12.57
N SER A 245 23.01 -17.55 -12.79
CA SER A 245 22.20 -18.32 -13.75
C SER A 245 20.72 -18.32 -13.37
N ARG A 246 19.87 -17.76 -14.23
CA ARG A 246 18.40 -17.82 -14.08
C ARG A 246 17.90 -19.27 -14.12
N ALA A 247 18.46 -20.10 -14.98
CA ALA A 247 18.10 -21.52 -15.07
C ALA A 247 18.35 -22.26 -13.73
N LYS A 248 19.54 -22.13 -13.15
CA LYS A 248 19.86 -22.71 -11.82
C LYS A 248 18.97 -22.14 -10.72
N LEU A 249 18.78 -20.82 -10.71
CA LEU A 249 17.92 -20.16 -9.72
C LEU A 249 16.49 -20.73 -9.72
N THR A 250 15.94 -20.96 -10.91
CA THR A 250 14.58 -21.50 -11.06
C THR A 250 14.48 -22.91 -10.47
N ALA A 251 15.45 -23.79 -10.78
CA ALA A 251 15.48 -25.16 -10.29
C ALA A 251 15.61 -25.24 -8.75
N ILE A 252 16.50 -24.46 -8.15
CA ILE A 252 16.70 -24.48 -6.69
C ILE A 252 15.55 -23.79 -5.92
N SER A 253 14.92 -22.77 -6.52
CA SER A 253 13.70 -22.16 -6.00
C SER A 253 12.53 -23.14 -5.99
N GLU A 254 12.36 -23.95 -7.04
CA GLU A 254 11.38 -25.03 -7.06
C GLU A 254 11.63 -26.08 -5.98
N GLN A 255 12.90 -26.46 -5.77
CA GLN A 255 13.27 -27.43 -4.73
C GLN A 255 12.92 -26.90 -3.32
N ALA A 256 13.23 -25.64 -3.02
CA ALA A 256 12.85 -25.01 -1.76
C ALA A 256 11.32 -24.95 -1.58
N TYR A 257 10.56 -24.52 -2.58
CA TYR A 257 9.10 -24.46 -2.49
C TYR A 257 8.47 -25.86 -2.33
N LYS A 258 9.02 -26.89 -2.99
CA LYS A 258 8.63 -28.30 -2.77
C LYS A 258 8.92 -28.75 -1.33
N PHE A 259 10.07 -28.36 -0.76
CA PHE A 259 10.40 -28.66 0.63
C PHE A 259 9.48 -27.94 1.63
N TRP A 260 9.24 -26.63 1.48
CA TRP A 260 8.33 -25.88 2.38
C TRP A 260 6.92 -26.52 2.39
N ARG A 261 6.43 -26.98 1.23
CA ARG A 261 5.12 -27.65 1.08
C ARG A 261 5.09 -29.09 1.63
N SER A 262 6.25 -29.70 1.87
CA SER A 262 6.37 -31.02 2.50
C SER A 262 6.31 -30.98 4.03
N LYS A 263 6.49 -29.80 4.64
CA LYS A 263 6.48 -29.59 6.09
C LYS A 263 5.17 -28.92 6.53
N PRO A 264 4.72 -29.13 7.79
CA PRO A 264 3.55 -28.43 8.32
C PRO A 264 3.78 -26.92 8.37
N GLN A 265 2.80 -26.13 7.93
CA GLN A 265 2.87 -24.66 8.00
C GLN A 265 1.90 -24.06 9.02
N ARG A 266 2.28 -22.92 9.60
CA ARG A 266 1.46 -22.17 10.56
C ARG A 266 0.20 -21.63 9.87
N ALA A 267 -0.99 -22.05 10.28
CA ALA A 267 -2.22 -21.82 9.51
C ALA A 267 -2.56 -20.33 9.23
N VAL A 268 -2.18 -19.42 10.13
CA VAL A 268 -2.36 -17.96 10.02
C VAL A 268 -1.11 -17.21 10.48
N PHE A 269 -0.86 -16.03 9.91
CA PHE A 269 0.27 -15.19 10.32
C PHE A 269 -0.14 -14.23 11.43
N ILE A 270 0.37 -14.48 12.64
CA ILE A 270 0.12 -13.69 13.85
C ILE A 270 1.46 -13.51 14.58
N ASP A 271 1.77 -12.31 15.07
CA ASP A 271 2.73 -12.15 16.16
C ASP A 271 2.02 -11.64 17.43
N GLN A 272 2.70 -11.73 18.57
CA GLN A 272 1.99 -12.18 19.77
C GLN A 272 1.14 -11.11 20.50
N LYS A 273 0.24 -11.63 21.36
CA LYS A 273 -0.81 -10.97 22.16
C LYS A 273 -1.96 -10.37 21.34
N SER A 274 -3.08 -11.12 21.25
CA SER A 274 -4.31 -10.69 20.56
C SER A 274 -5.57 -11.42 21.07
N VAL A 275 -6.73 -10.77 21.01
CA VAL A 275 -8.10 -11.34 21.10
C VAL A 275 -9.03 -10.40 20.31
N ASN A 276 -9.87 -10.78 19.34
CA ASN A 276 -10.29 -12.09 18.83
C ASN A 276 -10.15 -12.13 17.28
N SER A 277 -8.90 -12.03 16.81
CA SER A 277 -8.51 -11.57 15.46
C SER A 277 -8.84 -12.50 14.27
N ARG A 278 -8.84 -11.93 13.06
CA ARG A 278 -8.52 -12.64 11.80
C ARG A 278 -7.41 -11.88 11.03
N GLY A 279 -6.37 -12.62 10.63
CA GLY A 279 -5.09 -12.10 10.12
C GLY A 279 -5.16 -11.43 8.74
N ASN A 280 -4.10 -10.79 8.27
CA ASN A 280 -2.67 -11.03 8.62
C ASN A 280 -1.95 -9.86 9.29
N PHE A 281 -0.69 -10.15 9.67
CA PHE A 281 0.08 -9.64 10.81
C PHE A 281 -0.54 -8.57 11.70
N LEU A 282 -0.55 -8.93 12.96
CA LEU A 282 -0.87 -8.07 14.08
C LEU A 282 0.22 -8.28 15.13
N LYS A 283 0.49 -7.24 15.93
CA LYS A 283 1.41 -7.23 17.07
C LYS A 283 0.73 -6.44 18.20
N GLU A 284 0.61 -7.01 19.39
CA GLU A 284 -0.05 -6.46 20.60
C GLU A 284 -1.39 -5.73 20.35
N SER A 285 -2.50 -6.48 20.44
CA SER A 285 -3.77 -6.13 19.80
C SER A 285 -5.04 -6.53 20.58
N LYS A 286 -6.18 -6.01 20.14
CA LYS A 286 -7.52 -6.42 20.56
C LYS A 286 -8.45 -6.73 19.38
N ASN A 287 -9.76 -6.45 19.45
CA ASN A 287 -10.77 -7.12 18.62
C ASN A 287 -10.75 -6.66 17.16
N CYS A 288 -9.86 -7.30 16.39
CA CYS A 288 -9.69 -7.10 14.96
C CYS A 288 -10.55 -8.08 14.15
N ARG A 289 -11.12 -7.66 13.01
CA ARG A 289 -11.39 -8.58 11.88
C ARG A 289 -11.10 -7.89 10.53
N GLU A 290 -10.59 -8.70 9.60
CA GLU A 290 -10.26 -8.33 8.22
C GLU A 290 -9.23 -7.16 8.12
N CYS A 291 -8.00 -7.50 8.51
CA CYS A 291 -6.82 -6.63 8.44
C CYS A 291 -5.71 -7.30 7.59
N VAL A 292 -4.78 -6.51 7.04
CA VAL A 292 -3.71 -7.05 6.16
C VAL A 292 -2.32 -6.45 6.48
N MET A 293 -1.96 -6.40 7.77
CA MET A 293 -0.69 -5.94 8.42
C MET A 293 -0.80 -4.62 9.20
N ALA A 294 -0.60 -4.70 10.52
CA ALA A 294 -0.75 -3.60 11.48
C ALA A 294 -0.03 -3.83 12.83
N GLU A 295 0.29 -2.74 13.51
CA GLU A 295 0.80 -2.67 14.90
C GLU A 295 0.48 -1.26 15.45
N LYS A 296 0.22 -0.98 16.74
CA LYS A 296 -0.53 -1.71 17.79
C LYS A 296 -1.97 -1.14 17.85
N THR A 297 -2.92 -1.85 18.46
CA THR A 297 -4.35 -1.62 18.15
C THR A 297 -5.35 -1.81 19.31
N GLU A 298 -6.14 -0.75 19.58
CA GLU A 298 -7.53 -0.76 20.11
C GLU A 298 -8.52 -1.66 19.31
N ASP A 299 -9.83 -1.58 19.59
CA ASP A 299 -10.87 -2.41 18.90
C ASP A 299 -11.16 -1.95 17.44
N SER A 300 -11.29 -2.87 16.46
CA SER A 300 -11.09 -2.53 15.02
C SER A 300 -11.75 -3.46 13.95
N ARG A 301 -12.31 -2.89 12.87
CA ARG A 301 -12.53 -3.51 11.53
C ARG A 301 -12.66 -2.37 10.48
N TYR A 302 -12.04 -2.27 9.31
CA TYR A 302 -11.33 -3.19 8.42
C TYR A 302 -10.12 -2.43 7.81
N ILE A 303 -8.91 -3.02 7.73
CA ILE A 303 -7.67 -2.20 7.73
C ILE A 303 -6.60 -2.60 6.69
N PHE A 304 -5.99 -1.60 6.04
CA PHE A 304 -4.85 -1.72 5.10
C PHE A 304 -4.08 -0.39 4.95
N LEU A 305 -3.07 0.06 5.71
CA LEU A 305 -2.19 -0.52 6.75
C LEU A 305 -1.99 0.53 7.89
N THR A 306 -1.15 0.27 8.90
CA THR A 306 -0.94 1.21 10.03
C THR A 306 0.29 0.90 10.90
N LEU A 307 0.84 1.92 11.58
CA LEU A 307 1.84 1.76 12.66
C LEU A 307 1.52 2.41 14.04
N GLN A 308 0.26 2.81 14.33
CA GLN A 308 -0.41 2.72 15.66
C GLN A 308 -1.82 3.38 15.70
N VAL A 309 -2.81 2.72 16.34
CA VAL A 309 -4.28 3.06 16.30
C VAL A 309 -5.05 2.69 17.59
N LYS A 310 -6.07 3.49 17.95
CA LYS A 310 -7.10 3.16 18.99
C LYS A 310 -8.31 4.11 18.86
N ASP A 311 -9.42 3.86 18.16
CA ASP A 311 -10.08 2.67 17.61
C ASP A 311 -10.54 2.99 16.16
N SER A 312 -10.91 2.01 15.31
CA SER A 312 -11.05 2.27 13.86
C SER A 312 -12.16 1.50 13.12
N TYR A 313 -12.90 2.23 12.26
CA TYR A 313 -13.86 1.67 11.30
C TYR A 313 -13.63 1.99 9.81
N ASP A 314 -12.42 2.45 9.46
CA ASP A 314 -11.67 2.06 8.24
C ASP A 314 -10.56 3.09 7.96
N ALA A 315 -9.33 2.64 7.74
CA ALA A 315 -8.21 3.50 7.32
C ALA A 315 -7.30 2.78 6.32
N THR A 316 -6.73 3.54 5.38
CA THR A 316 -5.98 2.94 4.24
C THR A 316 -4.52 3.44 4.05
N SER A 317 -3.96 4.14 5.05
CA SER A 317 -2.55 4.10 5.51
C SER A 317 -2.25 5.29 6.42
N VAL A 318 -1.68 5.02 7.62
CA VAL A 318 -1.53 6.01 8.70
C VAL A 318 -0.39 5.68 9.69
N TRP A 319 0.20 6.71 10.30
CA TRP A 319 1.12 6.61 11.42
C TRP A 319 0.60 7.46 12.61
N GLY A 320 -0.17 6.84 13.52
CA GLY A 320 -0.71 7.44 14.75
C GLY A 320 -2.10 8.08 14.64
N ALA A 321 -3.13 7.46 15.22
CA ALA A 321 -4.50 7.99 15.25
C ALA A 321 -5.41 7.49 16.40
N GLU A 322 -6.29 8.37 16.89
CA GLU A 322 -7.52 8.07 17.65
C GLU A 322 -8.63 9.05 17.19
N GLN A 323 -9.80 8.72 16.62
CA GLN A 323 -10.44 7.48 16.20
C GLN A 323 -11.14 7.78 14.85
N LEU A 324 -11.32 6.79 13.95
CA LEU A 324 -11.57 7.06 12.52
C LEU A 324 -12.77 6.32 11.90
N TYR A 325 -13.41 6.94 10.91
CA TYR A 325 -14.34 6.26 10.00
C TYR A 325 -14.16 6.72 8.53
N GLU A 326 -13.62 5.83 7.70
CA GLU A 326 -13.18 6.03 6.31
C GLU A 326 -12.21 7.20 6.07
N VAL A 327 -10.91 6.89 6.00
CA VAL A 327 -9.82 7.84 5.72
C VAL A 327 -8.81 7.26 4.74
N TRP A 328 -8.22 8.11 3.87
CA TRP A 328 -7.00 7.74 3.17
C TRP A 328 -5.87 8.80 3.21
N GLY A 329 -4.76 8.44 3.88
CA GLY A 329 -3.46 9.14 3.88
C GLY A 329 -3.19 10.06 5.09
N GLY A 330 -2.25 9.68 5.97
CA GLY A 330 -1.74 10.56 7.03
C GLY A 330 -0.47 10.10 7.77
N SER A 331 0.19 10.99 8.53
CA SER A 331 1.45 10.71 9.25
C SER A 331 1.68 11.66 10.45
N GLU A 332 1.95 11.06 11.62
CA GLU A 332 2.16 11.60 12.98
C GLU A 332 0.96 12.29 13.66
N GLN A 333 0.28 11.47 14.50
CA GLN A 333 -0.57 11.81 15.67
C GLN A 333 -1.83 12.65 15.40
N LEU A 334 -2.90 11.98 14.97
CA LEU A 334 -4.18 12.59 14.57
C LEU A 334 -5.35 12.26 15.52
N SER A 335 -6.25 13.22 15.75
CA SER A 335 -7.58 13.00 16.36
C SER A 335 -8.58 14.10 15.99
N ARG A 336 -9.88 13.85 15.76
CA ARG A 336 -10.63 12.60 15.47
C ARG A 336 -11.33 12.83 14.12
N ILE A 337 -11.28 11.90 13.16
CA ILE A 337 -11.47 12.25 11.73
C ILE A 337 -12.39 11.29 10.98
N HIS A 338 -13.26 11.84 10.13
CA HIS A 338 -14.21 11.09 9.32
C HIS A 338 -14.24 11.60 7.87
N PHE A 339 -14.39 10.69 6.91
CA PHE A 339 -14.66 10.96 5.48
C PHE A 339 -13.66 11.88 4.73
N SER A 340 -12.41 11.99 5.20
CA SER A 340 -11.34 12.86 4.66
C SER A 340 -10.47 12.18 3.58
N MET A 341 -9.68 12.94 2.81
CA MET A 341 -8.70 12.32 1.89
C MET A 341 -7.40 13.12 1.67
N GLY A 342 -6.51 13.10 2.67
CA GLY A 342 -5.10 13.44 2.51
C GLY A 342 -4.60 14.51 3.50
N VAL A 343 -4.06 14.08 4.65
CA VAL A 343 -3.63 14.96 5.75
C VAL A 343 -2.23 14.56 6.29
N PRO A 344 -1.13 15.12 5.78
CA PRO A 344 0.19 14.96 6.41
C PRO A 344 0.45 15.97 7.54
N ARG A 345 1.29 15.56 8.52
CA ARG A 345 1.87 16.27 9.68
C ARG A 345 1.07 17.45 10.30
N GLN A 346 0.67 17.25 11.56
CA GLN A 346 0.20 18.28 12.52
C GLN A 346 -1.12 19.00 12.13
N GLY A 347 -2.21 18.26 11.91
CA GLY A 347 -3.54 18.84 11.71
C GLY A 347 -4.63 18.23 12.60
N SER A 348 -5.70 18.99 12.85
CA SER A 348 -6.88 18.53 13.59
C SER A 348 -8.18 19.03 12.96
N ASP A 349 -9.28 18.30 13.16
CA ASP A 349 -10.63 18.75 12.79
C ASP A 349 -10.75 19.08 11.28
N ILE A 350 -10.43 18.07 10.44
CA ILE A 350 -10.37 18.17 8.98
C ILE A 350 -11.31 17.16 8.33
N GLU A 351 -12.29 17.61 7.55
CA GLU A 351 -13.20 16.73 6.78
C GLU A 351 -13.23 17.10 5.29
N TYR A 352 -13.52 16.10 4.44
CA TYR A 352 -13.67 16.22 2.97
C TYR A 352 -12.58 17.06 2.29
N SER A 353 -11.34 16.99 2.77
CA SER A 353 -10.24 17.84 2.32
C SER A 353 -9.05 17.04 1.78
N GLU A 354 -8.26 17.67 0.90
CA GLU A 354 -7.18 17.06 0.11
C GLU A 354 -5.86 17.85 0.24
N PHE A 355 -4.76 17.17 0.59
CA PHE A 355 -3.38 17.69 0.72
C PHE A 355 -3.20 18.93 1.62
N LEU A 356 -3.70 18.87 2.87
CA LEU A 356 -3.50 19.92 3.89
C LEU A 356 -2.32 19.62 4.83
N LEU A 357 -1.50 20.63 5.17
CA LEU A 357 -0.32 20.47 6.05
C LEU A 357 -0.19 21.62 7.07
N ASN A 358 -0.12 21.27 8.36
CA ASN A 358 -0.29 22.19 9.50
C ASN A 358 -1.56 23.07 9.38
N CYS A 359 -2.74 22.43 9.46
CA CYS A 359 -4.05 23.07 9.31
C CYS A 359 -5.04 22.55 10.36
N HIS A 360 -5.98 23.42 10.77
CA HIS A 360 -7.00 23.10 11.77
C HIS A 360 -8.39 23.58 11.32
N ASN A 361 -9.48 22.94 11.76
CA ASN A 361 -10.86 23.35 11.49
C ASN A 361 -11.08 23.63 9.98
N CYS A 362 -10.97 22.60 9.14
CA CYS A 362 -11.02 22.71 7.69
C CYS A 362 -12.06 21.78 7.07
N PHE A 363 -12.93 22.32 6.20
CA PHE A 363 -14.00 21.56 5.56
C PHE A 363 -14.01 21.76 4.03
N GLY A 364 -14.00 20.68 3.27
CA GLY A 364 -14.08 20.75 1.80
C GLY A 364 -12.90 21.43 1.10
N CYS A 365 -11.75 21.54 1.76
CA CYS A 365 -10.62 22.34 1.30
C CYS A 365 -9.63 21.53 0.46
N ILE A 366 -8.89 22.19 -0.44
CA ILE A 366 -7.92 21.55 -1.32
C ILE A 366 -6.61 22.34 -1.27
N SER A 367 -5.52 21.66 -0.92
CA SER A 367 -4.13 22.10 -1.05
C SER A 367 -3.77 23.42 -0.33
N LEU A 368 -3.96 23.49 1.00
CA LEU A 368 -3.54 24.63 1.86
C LEU A 368 -2.38 24.23 2.80
N ARG A 369 -1.65 25.23 3.32
CA ARG A 369 -0.74 25.09 4.48
C ARG A 369 -0.86 26.25 5.46
N ASN A 370 -0.63 26.00 6.75
CA ASN A 370 -0.62 27.00 7.83
C ASN A 370 -1.91 27.86 7.86
N LYS A 371 -3.09 27.23 8.06
CA LYS A 371 -4.41 27.91 8.10
C LYS A 371 -5.34 27.30 9.15
N ASN A 372 -6.34 28.07 9.59
CA ASN A 372 -7.33 27.66 10.59
C ASN A 372 -8.71 28.27 10.28
N HIS A 373 -9.80 27.54 10.49
CA HIS A 373 -11.20 27.92 10.21
C HIS A 373 -11.44 28.22 8.72
N VAL A 374 -11.35 27.20 7.87
CA VAL A 374 -11.43 27.31 6.40
C VAL A 374 -12.53 26.41 5.83
N ILE A 375 -13.36 26.95 4.94
CA ILE A 375 -14.41 26.21 4.21
C ILE A 375 -14.25 26.53 2.71
N LEU A 376 -14.15 25.51 1.86
CA LEU A 376 -13.98 25.66 0.40
C LEU A 376 -12.85 26.66 0.03
N ASN A 377 -11.69 26.56 0.69
CA ASN A 377 -10.54 27.46 0.60
C ASN A 377 -10.78 28.93 1.00
N LYS A 378 -11.97 29.33 1.47
CA LYS A 378 -12.21 30.65 2.07
C LYS A 378 -12.02 30.57 3.59
N GLN A 379 -11.25 31.50 4.16
CA GLN A 379 -11.00 31.57 5.60
C GLN A 379 -12.03 32.48 6.29
N TYR A 380 -12.44 32.10 7.51
CA TYR A 380 -13.48 32.75 8.30
C TYR A 380 -12.99 33.03 9.73
N THR A 381 -13.69 33.88 10.49
CA THR A 381 -13.51 33.91 11.95
C THR A 381 -14.10 32.65 12.58
N LYS A 382 -13.68 32.32 13.81
CA LYS A 382 -14.17 31.15 14.55
C LYS A 382 -15.70 31.09 14.62
N ASN A 383 -16.34 32.19 15.03
CA ASN A 383 -17.79 32.23 15.24
C ASN A 383 -18.55 32.05 13.91
N GLU A 384 -18.06 32.65 12.82
CA GLU A 384 -18.65 32.47 11.49
C GLU A 384 -18.52 31.02 11.00
N TYR A 385 -17.35 30.41 11.19
CA TYR A 385 -17.09 29.01 10.87
C TYR A 385 -18.03 28.08 11.63
N GLU A 386 -18.14 28.22 12.96
CA GLU A 386 -19.02 27.39 13.80
C GLU A 386 -20.50 27.51 13.38
N ILE A 387 -20.98 28.74 13.11
CA ILE A 387 -22.34 28.99 12.63
C ILE A 387 -22.58 28.42 11.23
N LEU A 388 -21.61 28.55 10.32
CA LEU A 388 -21.72 28.09 8.94
C LEU A 388 -21.67 26.55 8.86
N MET A 389 -20.81 25.90 9.63
CA MET A 389 -20.72 24.43 9.72
C MET A 389 -22.06 23.79 10.12
N VAL A 390 -22.76 24.33 11.12
CA VAL A 390 -24.09 23.82 11.54
C VAL A 390 -25.13 23.93 10.41
N LYS A 391 -25.01 24.92 9.51
CA LYS A 391 -25.87 25.04 8.33
C LYS A 391 -25.47 24.05 7.23
N ILE A 392 -24.18 23.91 6.96
CA ILE A 392 -23.64 22.98 5.95
C ILE A 392 -24.02 21.54 6.24
N LEU A 393 -23.85 21.08 7.49
CA LEU A 393 -24.18 19.70 7.89
C LEU A 393 -25.67 19.38 7.72
N LYS A 394 -26.56 20.33 8.04
CA LYS A 394 -28.01 20.20 7.79
C LYS A 394 -28.31 20.19 6.29
N HIS A 395 -27.66 21.05 5.52
CA HIS A 395 -27.83 21.10 4.07
C HIS A 395 -27.37 19.81 3.38
N MET A 396 -26.23 19.23 3.78
CA MET A 396 -25.74 17.94 3.25
C MET A 396 -26.63 16.73 3.60
N ALA A 397 -27.54 16.85 4.56
CA ALA A 397 -28.55 15.84 4.87
C ALA A 397 -29.85 16.04 4.06
N ALA A 398 -30.23 17.28 3.76
CA ALA A 398 -31.43 17.62 2.99
C ALA A 398 -31.21 17.59 1.46
N THR A 399 -30.00 17.96 1.02
CA THR A 399 -29.59 18.13 -0.38
C THR A 399 -28.40 17.19 -0.68
N PRO A 400 -28.61 15.86 -0.72
CA PRO A 400 -27.55 14.91 -1.03
C PRO A 400 -27.08 15.07 -2.48
N TYR A 401 -25.84 14.63 -2.73
CA TYR A 401 -25.33 14.43 -4.08
C TYR A 401 -25.78 13.05 -4.60
N LEU A 402 -26.14 12.97 -5.87
CA LEU A 402 -26.40 11.73 -6.59
C LEU A 402 -25.32 11.55 -7.66
N ASP A 403 -24.76 10.36 -7.77
CA ASP A 403 -23.78 10.03 -8.81
C ASP A 403 -24.43 9.45 -10.08
N LYS A 404 -23.63 9.12 -11.09
CA LYS A 404 -24.09 8.50 -12.36
C LYS A 404 -24.88 7.18 -12.22
N ARG A 405 -24.99 6.60 -11.03
CA ARG A 405 -25.76 5.37 -10.73
C ARG A 405 -26.78 5.60 -9.62
N GLU A 406 -27.18 6.86 -9.40
CA GLU A 406 -28.17 7.31 -8.42
C GLU A 406 -27.81 6.87 -6.97
N ARG A 407 -26.53 6.59 -6.70
CA ARG A 407 -26.05 6.32 -5.35
C ARG A 407 -26.05 7.64 -4.58
N VAL A 408 -26.65 7.63 -3.39
CA VAL A 408 -26.86 8.80 -2.54
C VAL A 408 -25.64 9.06 -1.67
N TYR A 409 -25.10 10.27 -1.78
CA TYR A 409 -23.96 10.77 -1.00
C TYR A 409 -24.41 11.98 -0.16
N LYS A 410 -24.46 11.78 1.15
CA LYS A 410 -24.80 12.78 2.18
C LYS A 410 -23.64 12.91 3.16
N TYR A 411 -23.75 13.82 4.13
CA TYR A 411 -22.84 13.78 5.28
C TYR A 411 -22.90 12.40 5.96
N GLY A 412 -21.76 11.72 6.10
CA GLY A 412 -21.70 10.30 6.46
C GLY A 412 -21.14 9.38 5.37
N GLU A 413 -20.91 9.87 4.16
CA GLU A 413 -20.39 9.09 3.05
C GLU A 413 -19.04 9.62 2.55
N PHE A 414 -18.13 8.70 2.26
CA PHE A 414 -16.88 9.02 1.58
C PHE A 414 -17.13 9.55 0.14
N PHE A 415 -16.16 10.26 -0.42
CA PHE A 415 -16.22 10.80 -1.79
C PHE A 415 -16.76 9.82 -2.84
N PRO A 416 -17.64 10.26 -3.75
CA PRO A 416 -18.06 9.47 -4.91
C PRO A 416 -16.85 9.07 -5.77
N PRO A 417 -16.64 7.77 -6.12
CA PRO A 417 -15.48 7.33 -6.89
C PRO A 417 -15.26 8.05 -8.22
N GLU A 418 -16.32 8.58 -8.82
CA GLU A 418 -16.24 9.36 -10.06
C GLU A 418 -15.61 10.76 -9.90
N LEU A 419 -15.49 11.26 -8.67
CA LEU A 419 -14.73 12.48 -8.37
C LEU A 419 -13.23 12.19 -8.19
N SER A 420 -12.78 10.93 -8.32
CA SER A 420 -11.36 10.61 -8.35
C SER A 420 -10.68 11.36 -9.51
N PRO A 421 -9.47 11.91 -9.27
CA PRO A 421 -8.66 12.50 -10.35
C PRO A 421 -8.02 11.44 -11.26
N TYR A 422 -8.14 10.16 -10.91
CA TYR A 422 -7.59 9.01 -11.63
C TYR A 422 -8.70 8.15 -12.25
N GLY A 423 -8.37 7.45 -13.35
CA GLY A 423 -9.11 6.29 -13.82
C GLY A 423 -8.78 5.07 -12.97
N TYR A 424 -9.74 4.16 -12.80
CA TYR A 424 -9.63 3.00 -11.94
C TYR A 424 -8.39 2.14 -12.23
N ASN A 425 -8.09 1.93 -13.51
CA ASN A 425 -6.91 1.23 -14.02
C ASN A 425 -5.56 1.87 -13.66
N GLU A 426 -5.53 3.14 -13.23
CA GLU A 426 -4.31 3.81 -12.75
C GLU A 426 -4.05 3.55 -11.24
N THR A 427 -5.03 3.00 -10.52
CA THR A 427 -5.09 3.05 -9.05
C THR A 427 -4.85 1.71 -8.37
N VAL A 428 -4.44 1.79 -7.09
CA VAL A 428 -4.25 0.63 -6.22
C VAL A 428 -5.54 -0.20 -6.05
N ALA A 429 -6.72 0.38 -6.33
CA ALA A 429 -7.96 -0.40 -6.36
C ALA A 429 -7.95 -1.49 -7.43
N ASN A 430 -7.39 -1.22 -8.62
CA ASN A 430 -7.30 -2.21 -9.70
C ASN A 430 -6.22 -3.27 -9.45
N GLU A 431 -5.25 -3.00 -8.57
CA GLU A 431 -4.24 -3.98 -8.16
C GLU A 431 -4.84 -5.00 -7.17
N TYR A 432 -5.67 -4.54 -6.23
CA TYR A 432 -6.32 -5.39 -5.21
C TYR A 432 -7.68 -5.95 -5.61
N PHE A 433 -8.35 -5.32 -6.57
CA PHE A 433 -9.67 -5.67 -7.09
C PHE A 433 -9.67 -5.41 -8.61
N PRO A 434 -8.94 -6.22 -9.41
CA PRO A 434 -8.83 -6.00 -10.84
C PRO A 434 -10.19 -6.07 -11.53
N LEU A 435 -10.46 -5.09 -12.39
CA LEU A 435 -11.67 -4.99 -13.19
C LEU A 435 -11.32 -4.72 -14.66
N ASP A 436 -12.08 -5.31 -15.57
CA ASP A 436 -12.00 -4.93 -16.99
C ASP A 436 -12.70 -3.59 -17.27
N LYS A 437 -12.41 -3.00 -18.43
CA LYS A 437 -12.94 -1.69 -18.86
C LYS A 437 -14.47 -1.63 -18.87
N LYS A 438 -15.16 -2.73 -19.23
CA LYS A 438 -16.63 -2.81 -19.23
C LYS A 438 -17.16 -2.84 -17.79
N GLN A 439 -16.58 -3.68 -16.93
CA GLN A 439 -16.95 -3.76 -15.51
C GLN A 439 -16.77 -2.43 -14.75
N VAL A 440 -15.74 -1.64 -15.10
CA VAL A 440 -15.52 -0.30 -14.54
C VAL A 440 -16.67 0.65 -14.92
N PHE A 441 -17.08 0.70 -16.18
CA PHE A 441 -18.22 1.51 -16.61
C PHE A 441 -19.55 1.03 -16.01
N GLU A 442 -19.81 -0.28 -15.96
CA GLU A 442 -21.02 -0.86 -15.34
C GLU A 442 -21.13 -0.52 -13.83
N LYS A 443 -19.99 -0.33 -13.15
CA LYS A 443 -19.92 0.09 -11.74
C LYS A 443 -19.94 1.62 -11.56
N GLY A 444 -19.96 2.40 -12.64
CA GLY A 444 -19.97 3.86 -12.59
C GLY A 444 -18.67 4.41 -12.00
N LEU A 445 -17.55 3.88 -12.49
CA LEU A 445 -16.20 4.25 -12.11
C LEU A 445 -15.49 4.92 -13.31
N ASN A 446 -14.50 5.76 -13.05
CA ASN A 446 -13.70 6.38 -14.10
C ASN A 446 -12.74 5.35 -14.72
N TRP A 447 -12.42 5.48 -16.01
CA TRP A 447 -11.35 4.72 -16.69
C TRP A 447 -10.39 5.70 -17.37
N ASN A 448 -9.10 5.37 -17.41
CA ASN A 448 -8.08 6.16 -18.11
C ASN A 448 -7.82 5.59 -19.51
N GLU A 449 -8.04 6.42 -20.52
CA GLU A 449 -7.80 6.11 -21.93
C GLU A 449 -6.53 6.79 -22.47
N TYR A 450 -5.79 7.54 -21.64
CA TYR A 450 -4.52 8.13 -22.05
C TYR A 450 -3.49 7.06 -22.40
N GLU A 451 -3.12 7.00 -23.69
CA GLU A 451 -1.96 6.28 -24.19
C GLU A 451 -0.80 7.25 -24.46
N SER A 452 0.42 6.82 -24.19
CA SER A 452 1.62 7.62 -24.37
C SER A 452 2.11 7.54 -25.82
N GLU A 453 2.15 8.68 -26.51
CA GLU A 453 2.77 8.83 -27.85
C GLU A 453 4.24 8.38 -27.90
N THR A 454 4.94 8.29 -26.75
CA THR A 454 6.31 7.76 -26.69
C THR A 454 6.35 6.26 -26.98
N ALA A 455 6.51 5.90 -28.26
CA ALA A 455 6.93 4.57 -28.67
C ALA A 455 8.40 4.32 -28.29
N TYR A 456 8.71 3.13 -27.77
CA TYR A 456 10.07 2.71 -27.44
C TYR A 456 10.53 1.60 -28.39
N ALA A 457 11.63 1.83 -29.11
CA ALA A 457 12.30 0.79 -29.87
C ALA A 457 12.98 -0.19 -28.89
N PHE A 458 12.61 -1.47 -28.95
CA PHE A 458 13.26 -2.54 -28.18
C PHE A 458 14.66 -2.83 -28.73
N SER A 459 15.61 -3.21 -27.87
CA SER A 459 16.87 -3.79 -28.32
C SER A 459 16.68 -5.28 -28.67
N ASP A 460 17.46 -5.70 -29.65
CA ASP A 460 17.91 -7.07 -29.93
C ASP A 460 18.68 -7.76 -28.79
N TYR A 461 19.02 -7.06 -27.70
CA TYR A 461 19.92 -7.55 -26.65
C TYR A 461 19.32 -8.74 -25.91
N ALA A 462 19.74 -9.94 -26.29
CA ALA A 462 19.47 -11.17 -25.56
C ALA A 462 20.24 -11.14 -24.23
N ILE A 463 19.50 -11.03 -23.12
CA ILE A 463 20.08 -11.00 -21.78
C ILE A 463 20.69 -12.40 -21.48
N PRO A 464 22.00 -12.51 -21.16
CA PRO A 464 22.65 -13.76 -20.76
C PRO A 464 21.95 -14.47 -19.58
N ASP A 465 22.04 -15.80 -19.52
CA ASP A 465 21.47 -16.57 -18.41
C ASP A 465 22.13 -16.22 -17.07
N ASP A 466 23.46 -16.06 -17.07
CA ASP A 466 24.28 -15.77 -15.89
C ASP A 466 24.76 -14.30 -15.88
N VAL A 467 24.67 -13.65 -14.71
CA VAL A 467 25.00 -12.23 -14.51
C VAL A 467 26.46 -11.90 -14.77
N LYS A 468 27.37 -12.86 -14.61
CA LYS A 468 28.81 -12.68 -14.90
C LYS A 468 29.08 -12.34 -16.37
N ASP A 469 28.21 -12.80 -17.27
CA ASP A 469 28.34 -12.66 -18.72
C ASP A 469 27.65 -11.38 -19.24
N VAL A 470 27.04 -10.59 -18.34
CA VAL A 470 26.31 -9.34 -18.64
C VAL A 470 27.27 -8.16 -18.61
N ASN A 471 27.46 -7.50 -19.75
CA ASN A 471 28.25 -6.26 -19.85
C ASN A 471 27.41 -4.99 -19.58
N ASP A 472 28.08 -3.86 -19.33
CA ASP A 472 27.45 -2.57 -18.98
C ASP A 472 26.55 -2.00 -20.10
N GLY A 473 26.74 -2.45 -21.34
CA GLY A 473 25.93 -2.06 -22.49
C GLY A 473 24.43 -2.38 -22.32
N ILE A 474 24.05 -3.22 -21.34
CA ILE A 474 22.66 -3.46 -20.95
C ILE A 474 21.93 -2.20 -20.44
N LEU A 475 22.64 -1.25 -19.82
CA LEU A 475 22.05 -0.06 -19.20
C LEU A 475 21.38 0.87 -20.25
N GLU A 476 21.92 0.89 -21.46
CA GLU A 476 21.38 1.67 -22.58
C GLU A 476 20.24 0.96 -23.34
N LYS A 477 19.96 -0.31 -23.02
CA LYS A 477 18.98 -1.11 -23.76
C LYS A 477 17.56 -0.93 -23.21
N VAL A 478 16.61 -0.68 -24.11
CA VAL A 478 15.20 -0.95 -23.84
C VAL A 478 14.99 -2.47 -23.93
N LEU A 479 14.81 -3.10 -22.78
CA LEU A 479 14.51 -4.52 -22.65
C LEU A 479 13.01 -4.75 -22.79
N LYS A 480 12.62 -5.95 -23.23
CA LYS A 480 11.22 -6.38 -23.40
C LYS A 480 10.85 -7.39 -22.32
N SER A 481 9.79 -7.14 -21.56
CA SER A 481 9.31 -8.10 -20.56
C SER A 481 8.82 -9.39 -21.22
N GLU A 482 9.23 -10.54 -20.67
CA GLU A 482 8.78 -11.85 -21.14
C GLU A 482 7.29 -12.13 -20.87
N ALA A 483 6.65 -11.44 -19.91
CA ALA A 483 5.26 -11.69 -19.55
C ALA A 483 4.25 -10.81 -20.30
N SER A 484 4.50 -9.50 -20.39
CA SER A 484 3.57 -8.54 -21.03
C SER A 484 4.10 -7.90 -22.31
N GLY A 485 5.36 -8.15 -22.68
CA GLY A 485 6.02 -7.45 -23.78
C GLY A 485 6.28 -5.96 -23.53
N LYS A 486 6.01 -5.43 -22.32
CA LYS A 486 6.23 -4.02 -21.97
C LYS A 486 7.73 -3.67 -21.92
N PRO A 487 8.11 -2.42 -22.27
CA PRO A 487 9.49 -1.96 -22.18
C PRO A 487 9.93 -1.73 -20.73
N TYR A 488 11.20 -2.02 -20.44
CA TYR A 488 11.89 -1.60 -19.20
C TYR A 488 13.39 -1.39 -19.46
N ARG A 489 14.12 -0.92 -18.45
CA ARG A 489 15.59 -0.84 -18.42
C ARG A 489 16.09 -1.36 -17.07
N ILE A 490 17.38 -1.67 -17.00
CA ILE A 490 18.10 -1.90 -15.74
C ILE A 490 18.81 -0.59 -15.35
N ILE A 491 18.78 -0.21 -14.07
CA ILE A 491 19.51 0.97 -13.58
C ILE A 491 20.92 0.62 -13.05
N PRO A 492 21.89 1.56 -13.00
CA PRO A 492 23.26 1.25 -12.59
C PRO A 492 23.37 0.57 -11.22
N MET A 493 22.63 1.05 -10.20
CA MET A 493 22.62 0.44 -8.86
C MET A 493 22.06 -1.00 -8.85
N GLU A 494 21.06 -1.28 -9.70
CA GLU A 494 20.42 -2.60 -9.84
C GLU A 494 21.39 -3.60 -10.49
N LEU A 495 22.10 -3.19 -11.55
CA LEU A 495 23.17 -4.00 -12.17
C LEU A 495 24.34 -4.26 -11.20
N THR A 496 24.77 -3.23 -10.44
CA THR A 496 25.82 -3.36 -9.43
C THR A 496 25.42 -4.36 -8.34
N PHE A 497 24.18 -4.29 -7.84
CA PHE A 497 23.66 -5.21 -6.84
C PHE A 497 23.63 -6.67 -7.35
N TYR A 498 23.11 -6.89 -8.56
CA TYR A 498 23.02 -8.23 -9.14
C TYR A 498 24.39 -8.89 -9.35
N ARG A 499 25.40 -8.13 -9.79
CA ARG A 499 26.78 -8.63 -9.87
C ARG A 499 27.37 -8.91 -8.48
N ARG A 500 27.20 -7.98 -7.52
CA ARG A 500 27.75 -8.10 -6.15
C ARG A 500 27.27 -9.34 -5.41
N PHE A 501 26.03 -9.77 -5.66
CA PHE A 501 25.42 -10.92 -4.98
C PHE A 501 25.21 -12.15 -5.88
N ASN A 502 25.76 -12.14 -7.11
CA ASN A 502 25.66 -13.23 -8.07
C ASN A 502 24.19 -13.64 -8.34
N LEU A 503 23.35 -12.67 -8.69
CA LEU A 503 21.92 -12.83 -8.93
C LEU A 503 21.57 -12.59 -10.41
N PRO A 504 20.66 -13.36 -11.03
CA PRO A 504 20.28 -13.16 -12.44
C PRO A 504 19.59 -11.82 -12.70
N ILE A 505 19.86 -11.23 -13.85
CA ILE A 505 19.13 -10.07 -14.36
C ILE A 505 17.63 -10.40 -14.54
N PRO A 506 16.71 -9.60 -14.01
CA PRO A 506 15.28 -9.84 -14.12
C PRO A 506 14.80 -9.75 -15.57
N ARG A 507 13.84 -10.60 -15.91
CA ARG A 507 13.21 -10.72 -17.24
C ARG A 507 11.80 -10.11 -17.32
N LEU A 508 11.44 -9.35 -16.29
CA LEU A 508 10.13 -8.75 -16.06
C LEU A 508 10.35 -7.30 -15.62
N THR A 509 9.43 -6.42 -15.98
CA THR A 509 9.44 -5.03 -15.53
C THR A 509 9.34 -4.97 -13.98
N PRO A 510 9.93 -3.96 -13.32
CA PRO A 510 9.82 -3.83 -11.85
C PRO A 510 8.37 -3.82 -11.34
N PHE A 511 7.43 -3.29 -12.13
CA PHE A 511 6.00 -3.33 -11.81
C PHE A 511 5.43 -4.76 -11.83
N GLU A 512 5.80 -5.61 -12.79
CA GLU A 512 5.37 -7.01 -12.81
C GLU A 512 5.99 -7.83 -11.67
N ARG A 513 7.23 -7.51 -11.27
CA ARG A 513 7.87 -8.12 -10.08
C ARG A 513 7.11 -7.72 -8.81
N HIS A 514 6.82 -6.43 -8.64
CA HIS A 514 5.98 -5.92 -7.56
C HIS A 514 4.59 -6.59 -7.55
N GLN A 515 3.90 -6.67 -8.68
CA GLN A 515 2.59 -7.31 -8.79
C GLN A 515 2.60 -8.80 -8.41
N LYS A 516 3.69 -9.55 -8.70
CA LYS A 516 3.82 -10.94 -8.22
C LYS A 516 3.88 -11.02 -6.68
N ARG A 517 4.63 -10.14 -6.02
CA ARG A 517 4.68 -10.06 -4.54
C ARG A 517 3.34 -9.58 -3.96
N LEU A 518 2.71 -8.61 -4.62
CA LEU A 518 1.38 -8.10 -4.26
C LEU A 518 0.31 -9.19 -4.32
N LEU A 519 0.31 -10.02 -5.37
CA LEU A 519 -0.61 -11.14 -5.57
C LEU A 519 -0.47 -12.21 -4.48
N PHE A 520 0.73 -12.45 -3.95
CA PHE A 520 0.91 -13.33 -2.78
C PHE A 520 0.11 -12.77 -1.59
N ILE A 521 0.32 -11.51 -1.22
CA ILE A 521 -0.43 -10.87 -0.13
C ILE A 521 -1.93 -10.81 -0.41
N ALA A 522 -2.33 -10.45 -1.63
CA ALA A 522 -3.72 -10.26 -2.02
C ALA A 522 -4.55 -11.55 -1.95
N LYS A 523 -3.93 -12.73 -2.19
CA LYS A 523 -4.52 -14.06 -1.97
C LYS A 523 -4.72 -14.35 -0.48
N HIS A 524 -3.66 -14.16 0.31
CA HIS A 524 -3.64 -14.46 1.75
C HIS A 524 -4.55 -13.54 2.59
N ARG A 525 -5.25 -12.56 1.99
CA ARG A 525 -6.32 -11.77 2.64
C ARG A 525 -7.52 -12.63 3.06
N LYS A 526 -7.85 -13.70 2.33
CA LYS A 526 -9.09 -14.47 2.56
C LYS A 526 -8.85 -15.58 3.57
N VAL A 527 -9.52 -15.51 4.71
CA VAL A 527 -9.44 -16.53 5.77
C VAL A 527 -10.58 -17.55 5.62
N GLN A 528 -10.20 -18.79 5.32
CA GLN A 528 -11.10 -19.94 5.22
C GLN A 528 -10.90 -20.91 6.39
N ASN A 529 -11.74 -21.94 6.49
CA ASN A 529 -11.60 -22.97 7.53
C ASN A 529 -10.79 -24.15 6.97
N ARG A 530 -9.84 -24.66 7.78
CA ARG A 530 -9.03 -25.86 7.52
C ARG A 530 -9.01 -26.71 8.80
N GLU A 531 -8.55 -27.95 8.71
CA GLU A 531 -8.29 -28.80 9.88
C GLU A 531 -6.80 -28.74 10.24
N CYS A 532 -6.49 -28.80 11.54
CA CYS A 532 -5.12 -28.92 12.02
C CYS A 532 -4.56 -30.31 11.69
N GLY A 533 -3.48 -30.38 10.90
CA GLY A 533 -2.87 -31.65 10.48
C GLY A 533 -2.28 -32.52 11.60
N ASN A 534 -2.16 -32.00 12.82
CA ASN A 534 -1.72 -32.74 14.01
C ASN A 534 -2.92 -33.15 14.90
N CYS A 535 -3.66 -32.16 15.42
CA CYS A 535 -4.73 -32.40 16.40
C CYS A 535 -6.17 -32.40 15.84
N GLY A 536 -6.35 -32.42 14.52
CA GLY A 536 -7.65 -32.51 13.83
C GLY A 536 -8.58 -31.30 13.97
N ARG A 537 -8.38 -30.42 14.96
CA ARG A 537 -9.31 -29.32 15.27
C ARG A 537 -9.48 -28.37 14.08
N SER A 538 -10.72 -27.92 13.85
CA SER A 538 -11.03 -26.86 12.89
C SER A 538 -10.35 -25.55 13.28
N ILE A 539 -9.74 -24.88 12.30
CA ILE A 539 -8.97 -23.64 12.46
C ILE A 539 -9.19 -22.69 11.28
N PRO A 540 -9.11 -21.36 11.50
CA PRO A 540 -8.92 -20.42 10.41
C PRO A 540 -7.56 -20.67 9.73
N SER A 541 -7.49 -20.47 8.42
CA SER A 541 -6.24 -20.41 7.67
C SER A 541 -6.34 -19.45 6.48
N VAL A 542 -5.20 -18.87 6.11
CA VAL A 542 -5.04 -18.04 4.91
C VAL A 542 -4.52 -18.81 3.69
N TYR A 543 -4.15 -20.09 3.88
CA TYR A 543 -3.64 -20.96 2.83
C TYR A 543 -4.74 -21.87 2.27
N THR A 544 -4.61 -22.26 1.01
CA THR A 544 -5.41 -23.35 0.42
C THR A 544 -4.76 -24.72 0.64
N LYS A 545 -5.49 -25.81 0.36
CA LYS A 545 -4.96 -27.18 0.45
C LYS A 545 -3.97 -27.47 -0.68
N GLU A 546 -4.13 -26.79 -1.80
CA GLU A 546 -3.28 -26.84 -2.98
C GLU A 546 -1.98 -26.09 -2.71
N GLU A 547 -2.03 -24.95 -2.02
CA GLU A 547 -0.85 -24.17 -1.62
C GLU A 547 -0.05 -24.90 -0.54
N PHE A 548 -0.63 -25.10 0.66
CA PHE A 548 0.01 -25.87 1.74
C PHE A 548 -0.91 -27.01 2.20
N PRO A 549 -0.60 -28.29 1.84
CA PRO A 549 -1.46 -29.43 2.14
C PRO A 549 -1.69 -29.64 3.64
N VAL A 550 -0.63 -29.48 4.45
CA VAL A 550 -0.66 -29.64 5.91
C VAL A 550 -0.48 -28.27 6.57
N VAL A 551 -1.46 -27.87 7.38
CA VAL A 551 -1.38 -26.66 8.21
C VAL A 551 -1.63 -27.02 9.67
N TYR A 552 -0.86 -26.42 10.57
CA TYR A 552 -0.98 -26.62 12.01
C TYR A 552 -1.59 -25.39 12.69
N CYS A 553 -2.34 -25.66 13.76
CA CYS A 553 -2.78 -24.64 14.69
C CYS A 553 -1.60 -24.13 15.53
N GLU A 554 -1.72 -22.92 16.08
CA GLU A 554 -0.65 -22.23 16.82
C GLU A 554 0.08 -23.12 17.85
N SER A 555 -0.67 -23.83 18.69
CA SER A 555 -0.10 -24.71 19.71
C SER A 555 0.65 -25.91 19.13
N CYS A 556 0.16 -26.53 18.07
CA CYS A 556 0.85 -27.65 17.41
C CYS A 556 2.06 -27.18 16.60
N TYR A 557 1.99 -26.01 15.98
CA TYR A 557 3.11 -25.43 15.24
C TYR A 557 4.26 -25.06 16.18
N ASN A 558 3.96 -24.43 17.32
CA ASN A 558 4.96 -24.07 18.33
C ASN A 558 5.55 -25.29 19.08
N SER A 559 5.07 -26.52 18.81
CA SER A 559 5.69 -27.79 19.25
C SER A 559 6.44 -28.54 18.15
N GLU A 560 6.34 -28.10 16.89
CA GLU A 560 7.00 -28.71 15.71
C GLU A 560 8.24 -27.90 15.27
N VAL A 561 8.27 -26.60 15.54
CA VAL A 561 9.41 -25.72 15.22
C VAL A 561 10.66 -26.07 16.05
N VAL A 562 11.83 -26.01 15.42
CA VAL A 562 13.12 -26.55 15.92
C VAL A 562 14.21 -25.50 15.99
#